data_AF-A0AB38U3P1-F1
#
_entry.id   AF-A0AB38U3P1-F1
#
_cell.length_a   1.000
_cell.length_b   1.000
_cell.length_c   1.000
_cell.angle_alpha   90.00
_cell.angle_beta   90.00
_cell.angle_gamma   90.00
#
_symmetry.space_group_name_H-M   'P 1'
#
loop_
_entity.id
_entity.type
_entity.pdbx_description
1 polymer ?
#
loop_
_entity_poly.entity_id
_entity_poly.type
_entity_poly.pdbx_seq_one_letter_code
_entity_poly.pdbx_strand_id
1 'polypeptide(L)'
;MTLMAKLLTDIEFQRFSELQQKQASFTITPEEADELRDIVARAQKKRDDRAAAMQAIEAYIEQFDISPDELFSPEQIGDAARTYGLISASKKERVLPPSITFNGKPYQWTKTLPDEVRGALFEAFTAGESVKRFIAMPKDVARCALTIARLERETGAVYAEALLEELALSRPLIDDASNKLTA
;
A
#
# COMPACT_ATOMS: atom_id res chain seq x y z
N MET A 1 -10.48 -10.84 -28.43
CA MET A 1 -9.49 -9.74 -28.42
C MET A 1 -8.85 -9.47 -27.06
N THR A 2 -9.44 -9.86 -25.92
CA THR A 2 -8.95 -9.54 -24.56
C THR A 2 -7.63 -10.20 -24.14
N LEU A 3 -7.19 -11.28 -24.80
CA LEU A 3 -5.93 -11.97 -24.48
C LEU A 3 -4.70 -11.26 -25.08
N MET A 4 -4.82 -10.70 -26.29
CA MET A 4 -3.70 -10.01 -26.96
C MET A 4 -3.34 -8.68 -26.29
N ALA A 5 -4.34 -7.96 -25.78
CA ALA A 5 -4.14 -6.74 -25.00
C ALA A 5 -3.29 -6.95 -23.74
N LYS A 6 -3.27 -8.16 -23.17
CA LYS A 6 -2.48 -8.50 -21.98
C LYS A 6 -1.05 -8.92 -22.28
N LEU A 7 -0.71 -9.16 -23.55
CA LEU A 7 0.61 -9.64 -24.00
C LEU A 7 1.44 -8.54 -24.67
N LEU A 8 0.77 -7.48 -25.10
CA LEU A 8 1.37 -6.31 -25.73
C LEU A 8 1.51 -5.18 -24.69
N THR A 9 2.54 -4.36 -24.85
CA THR A 9 2.60 -3.07 -24.16
C THR A 9 1.51 -2.13 -24.66
N ASP A 10 1.15 -1.09 -23.91
CA ASP A 10 0.10 -0.14 -24.31
C ASP A 10 0.36 0.48 -25.69
N ILE A 11 1.63 0.77 -25.99
CA ILE A 11 2.06 1.31 -27.29
C ILE A 11 1.90 0.26 -28.41
N GLU A 12 2.34 -0.98 -28.17
CA GLU A 12 2.19 -2.08 -29.13
C GLU A 12 0.71 -2.40 -29.38
N PHE A 13 -0.14 -2.33 -28.36
CA PHE A 13 -1.56 -2.59 -28.48
C PHE A 13 -2.27 -1.50 -29.29
N GLN A 14 -1.93 -0.23 -29.06
CA GLN A 14 -2.45 0.89 -29.85
C GLN A 14 -2.05 0.72 -31.33
N ARG A 15 -0.78 0.45 -31.60
CA ARG A 15 -0.27 0.24 -32.96
C ARG A 15 -0.91 -0.97 -33.64
N PHE A 16 -1.05 -2.09 -32.92
CA PHE A 16 -1.77 -3.27 -33.40
C PHE A 16 -3.22 -2.96 -33.78
N SER A 17 -3.92 -2.20 -32.95
CA SER A 17 -5.32 -1.82 -33.19
C SER A 17 -5.47 -0.96 -34.43
N GLU A 18 -4.57 0.01 -34.63
CA GLU A 18 -4.52 0.85 -35.84
C GLU A 18 -4.28 0.01 -37.10
N LEU A 19 -3.31 -0.90 -37.06
CA LEU A 19 -2.98 -1.78 -38.19
C LEU A 19 -4.12 -2.76 -38.49
N GLN A 20 -4.77 -3.33 -37.47
CA GLN A 20 -5.96 -4.17 -37.66
C GLN A 20 -7.11 -3.39 -38.30
N GLN A 21 -7.32 -2.14 -37.89
CA GLN A 21 -8.35 -1.30 -38.49
C GLN A 21 -8.05 -1.03 -39.97
N LYS A 22 -6.80 -0.68 -40.31
CA LYS A 22 -6.36 -0.49 -41.70
C LYS A 22 -6.49 -1.76 -42.54
N GLN A 23 -6.22 -2.93 -41.96
CA GLN A 23 -6.42 -4.22 -42.62
C GLN A 23 -7.91 -4.47 -42.91
N ALA A 24 -8.78 -4.21 -41.93
CA ALA A 24 -10.23 -4.38 -42.09
C ALA A 24 -10.83 -3.39 -43.10
N SER A 25 -10.27 -2.18 -43.22
CA SER A 25 -10.66 -1.20 -44.24
C SER A 25 -9.94 -1.38 -45.59
N PHE A 26 -9.10 -2.40 -45.76
CA PHE A 26 -8.30 -2.65 -46.96
C PHE A 26 -7.39 -1.47 -47.37
N THR A 27 -6.98 -0.64 -46.42
CA THR A 27 -6.10 0.51 -46.62
C THR A 27 -4.67 0.27 -46.13
N ILE A 28 -4.37 -0.94 -45.66
CA ILE A 28 -3.06 -1.32 -45.13
C ILE A 28 -2.02 -1.43 -46.25
N THR A 29 -0.82 -0.91 -46.04
CA THR A 29 0.29 -1.12 -46.97
C THR A 29 0.95 -2.49 -46.76
N PRO A 30 1.73 -3.00 -47.73
CA PRO A 30 2.50 -4.23 -47.54
C PRO A 30 3.43 -4.19 -46.32
N GLU A 31 4.12 -3.07 -46.10
CA GLU A 31 5.03 -2.88 -44.97
C GLU A 31 4.28 -2.88 -43.63
N GLU A 32 3.11 -2.25 -43.59
CA GLU A 32 2.22 -2.25 -42.42
C GLU A 32 1.64 -3.64 -42.14
N ALA A 33 1.39 -4.44 -43.18
CA ALA A 33 0.94 -5.82 -43.04
C ALA A 33 2.05 -6.74 -42.52
N ASP A 34 3.30 -6.49 -42.89
CA ASP A 34 4.48 -7.15 -42.32
C ASP A 34 4.66 -6.77 -40.85
N GLU A 35 4.54 -5.48 -40.52
CA GLU A 35 4.60 -4.98 -39.14
C GLU A 35 3.53 -5.64 -38.25
N LEU A 36 2.29 -5.76 -38.76
CA LEU A 36 1.20 -6.44 -38.05
C LEU A 36 1.54 -7.91 -37.77
N ARG A 37 2.15 -8.62 -38.75
CA ARG A 37 2.59 -10.01 -38.57
C ARG A 37 3.70 -10.12 -37.52
N ASP A 38 4.64 -9.20 -37.50
CA ASP A 38 5.72 -9.17 -36.51
C ASP A 38 5.22 -8.92 -35.08
N ILE A 39 4.25 -8.01 -34.91
CA ILE A 39 3.62 -7.76 -33.60
C ILE A 39 2.94 -9.03 -33.09
N VAL A 40 2.19 -9.72 -33.95
CA VAL A 40 1.52 -10.98 -33.60
C VAL A 40 2.53 -12.06 -33.24
N ALA A 41 3.61 -12.21 -34.02
CA ALA A 41 4.66 -13.19 -33.75
C ALA A 41 5.34 -12.95 -32.40
N ARG A 42 5.64 -11.70 -32.05
CA ARG A 42 6.18 -11.34 -30.73
C ARG A 42 5.21 -11.64 -29.59
N ALA A 43 3.92 -11.33 -29.76
CA ALA A 43 2.91 -11.63 -28.75
C ALA A 43 2.77 -13.14 -28.52
N GLN A 44 2.80 -13.93 -29.59
CA GLN A 44 2.73 -15.38 -29.51
C GLN A 44 3.96 -15.95 -28.81
N LYS A 45 5.16 -15.48 -29.16
CA LYS A 45 6.39 -15.87 -28.46
C LYS A 45 6.33 -15.56 -26.96
N LYS A 46 5.90 -14.34 -26.57
CA LYS A 46 5.73 -13.98 -25.15
C LYS A 46 4.76 -14.92 -24.42
N ARG A 47 3.69 -15.35 -25.08
CA ARG A 47 2.74 -16.33 -24.53
C ARG A 47 3.40 -17.69 -24.30
N ASP A 48 4.13 -18.17 -25.30
CA ASP A 48 4.79 -19.48 -25.24
C ASP A 48 5.91 -19.48 -24.20
N ASP A 49 6.71 -18.42 -24.12
CA ASP A 49 7.75 -18.21 -23.10
C ASP A 49 7.14 -18.21 -21.68
N ARG A 50 5.99 -17.53 -21.50
CA ARG A 50 5.28 -17.52 -20.22
C ARG A 50 4.75 -18.91 -19.85
N ALA A 51 4.23 -19.67 -20.81
CA ALA A 51 3.74 -21.02 -20.57
C ALA A 51 4.90 -21.97 -20.19
N ALA A 52 6.03 -21.87 -20.88
CA ALA A 52 7.24 -22.63 -20.55
C ALA A 52 7.77 -22.29 -19.15
N ALA A 53 7.77 -21.01 -18.77
CA ALA A 53 8.17 -20.58 -17.44
C ALA A 53 7.24 -21.14 -16.34
N MET A 54 5.91 -21.12 -16.56
CA MET A 54 4.95 -21.70 -15.62
C MET A 54 5.17 -23.21 -15.45
N GLN A 55 5.35 -23.93 -16.56
CA GLN A 55 5.63 -25.37 -16.51
C GLN A 55 6.95 -25.68 -15.78
N ALA A 56 7.99 -24.85 -15.97
CA ALA A 56 9.24 -24.99 -15.25
C ALA A 56 9.07 -24.76 -13.74
N ILE A 57 8.28 -23.76 -13.34
CA ILE A 57 7.96 -23.50 -11.93
C ILE A 57 7.22 -24.69 -11.33
N GLU A 58 6.20 -25.22 -12.01
CA GLU A 58 5.47 -26.41 -11.57
C GLU A 58 6.40 -27.62 -11.39
N ALA A 59 7.29 -27.86 -12.35
CA ALA A 59 8.28 -28.92 -12.25
C ALA A 59 9.25 -28.73 -11.08
N TYR A 60 9.68 -27.50 -10.78
CA TYR A 60 10.53 -27.23 -9.62
C TYR A 60 9.80 -27.41 -8.30
N ILE A 61 8.53 -26.99 -8.20
CA ILE A 61 7.71 -27.21 -7.00
C ILE A 61 7.62 -28.72 -6.72
N GLU A 62 7.36 -29.54 -7.75
CA GLU A 62 7.30 -31.00 -7.62
C GLU A 62 8.67 -31.61 -7.29
N GLN A 63 9.75 -31.19 -7.98
CA GLN A 63 11.09 -31.72 -7.77
C GLN A 63 11.61 -31.48 -6.35
N PHE A 64 11.33 -30.31 -5.78
CA PHE A 64 11.83 -29.91 -4.46
C PHE A 64 10.84 -30.19 -3.32
N ASP A 65 9.69 -30.82 -3.62
CA ASP A 65 8.61 -31.10 -2.66
C ASP A 65 8.17 -29.85 -1.87
N ILE A 66 8.14 -28.70 -2.56
CA ILE A 66 7.87 -27.40 -1.93
C ILE A 66 6.39 -27.37 -1.56
N SER A 67 6.10 -27.24 -0.27
CA SER A 67 4.72 -27.18 0.20
C SER A 67 4.14 -25.77 0.01
N PRO A 68 2.81 -25.61 -0.18
CA PRO A 68 2.21 -24.29 -0.41
C PRO A 68 2.50 -23.24 0.66
N ASP A 69 2.72 -23.68 1.91
CA ASP A 69 3.09 -22.84 3.06
C ASP A 69 4.55 -22.34 3.01
N GLU A 70 5.42 -22.92 2.19
CA GLU A 70 6.76 -22.41 1.90
C GLU A 70 6.75 -21.34 0.80
N LEU A 71 5.79 -21.41 -0.12
CA LEU A 71 5.64 -20.44 -1.22
C LEU A 71 4.92 -19.17 -0.79
N PHE A 72 3.94 -19.30 0.12
CA PHE A 72 3.10 -18.20 0.56
C PHE A 72 2.87 -18.29 2.06
N SER A 73 3.02 -17.16 2.75
CA SER A 73 2.60 -17.08 4.14
C SER A 73 1.09 -17.28 4.26
N PRO A 74 0.58 -17.79 5.39
CA PRO A 74 -0.86 -17.88 5.64
C PRO A 74 -1.59 -16.54 5.45
N GLU A 75 -0.91 -15.43 5.70
CA GLU A 75 -1.42 -14.07 5.52
C GLU A 75 -1.59 -13.71 4.04
N GLN A 76 -0.62 -14.07 3.19
CA GLN A 76 -0.68 -13.87 1.74
C GLN A 76 -1.80 -14.71 1.11
N ILE A 77 -1.97 -15.97 1.56
CA ILE A 77 -3.07 -16.83 1.13
C ILE A 77 -4.41 -16.23 1.56
N GLY A 78 -4.51 -15.74 2.80
CA GLY A 78 -5.69 -15.07 3.32
C GLY A 78 -6.06 -13.81 2.53
N ASP A 79 -5.07 -12.98 2.17
CA ASP A 79 -5.26 -11.78 1.37
C ASP A 79 -5.71 -12.08 -0.06
N ALA A 80 -5.10 -13.08 -0.70
CA ALA A 80 -5.53 -13.56 -2.01
C ALA A 80 -6.98 -14.07 -1.95
N ALA A 81 -7.31 -14.90 -0.95
CA ALA A 81 -8.66 -15.45 -0.78
C ALA A 81 -9.72 -14.36 -0.58
N ARG A 82 -9.43 -13.28 0.17
CA ARG A 82 -10.33 -12.12 0.30
C ARG A 82 -10.46 -11.35 -1.01
N THR A 83 -9.35 -11.14 -1.72
CA THR A 83 -9.33 -10.42 -3.00
C THR A 83 -10.20 -11.09 -4.05
N TYR A 84 -10.19 -12.43 -4.08
CA TYR A 84 -11.02 -13.22 -4.97
C TYR A 84 -12.40 -13.58 -4.41
N GLY A 85 -12.77 -13.07 -3.23
CA GLY A 85 -14.10 -13.26 -2.63
C GLY A 85 -14.37 -14.68 -2.12
N LEU A 86 -13.34 -15.49 -1.92
CA LEU A 86 -13.45 -16.86 -1.40
C LEU A 86 -13.75 -16.88 0.11
N ILE A 87 -13.30 -15.84 0.83
CA ILE A 87 -13.63 -15.62 2.24
C ILE A 87 -14.05 -14.17 2.44
N SER A 88 -14.91 -13.93 3.44
CA SER A 88 -15.31 -12.59 3.80
C SER A 88 -14.08 -11.73 4.10
N ALA A 89 -14.00 -10.55 3.50
CA ALA A 89 -13.01 -9.56 3.91
C ALA A 89 -13.23 -9.28 5.41
N SER A 90 -12.31 -9.74 6.26
CA SER A 90 -12.23 -9.23 7.62
C SER A 90 -12.17 -7.72 7.46
N LYS A 91 -13.13 -6.98 8.05
CA LYS A 91 -13.09 -5.52 8.03
C LYS A 91 -11.67 -5.16 8.46
N LYS A 92 -10.86 -4.60 7.55
CA LYS A 92 -9.65 -3.88 7.93
C LYS A 92 -10.12 -2.98 9.06
N GLU A 93 -9.64 -3.23 10.28
CA GLU A 93 -9.93 -2.38 11.41
C GLU A 93 -9.47 -1.01 10.93
N ARG A 94 -10.42 -0.13 10.61
CA ARG A 94 -10.11 1.21 10.16
C ARG A 94 -9.54 1.86 11.40
N VAL A 95 -8.21 1.82 11.52
CA VAL A 95 -7.48 2.55 12.54
C VAL A 95 -7.82 4.01 12.28
N LEU A 96 -8.73 4.51 13.10
CA LEU A 96 -9.13 5.90 13.03
C LEU A 96 -7.90 6.75 13.35
N PRO A 97 -7.67 7.83 12.61
CA PRO A 97 -6.52 8.68 12.87
C PRO A 97 -6.57 9.20 14.31
N PRO A 98 -5.40 9.55 14.88
CA PRO A 98 -5.37 10.19 16.18
C PRO A 98 -6.24 11.44 16.20
N SER A 99 -6.83 11.75 17.35
CA SER A 99 -7.71 12.91 17.51
C SER A 99 -7.28 13.75 18.70
N ILE A 100 -7.16 15.04 18.47
CA ILE A 100 -6.74 16.06 19.44
C ILE A 100 -7.97 16.80 19.94
N THR A 101 -8.01 17.22 21.20
CA THR A 101 -8.98 18.18 21.73
C THR A 101 -8.30 19.52 21.99
N PHE A 102 -8.83 20.61 21.45
CA PHE A 102 -8.36 21.98 21.72
C PHE A 102 -9.56 22.90 21.95
N ASN A 103 -9.56 23.65 23.05
CA ASN A 103 -10.70 24.49 23.47
C ASN A 103 -12.05 23.76 23.45
N GLY A 104 -12.08 22.50 23.89
CA GLY A 104 -13.28 21.66 23.91
C GLY A 104 -13.75 21.14 22.55
N LYS A 105 -13.04 21.43 21.46
CA LYS A 105 -13.35 20.94 20.11
C LYS A 105 -12.42 19.79 19.70
N PRO A 106 -12.95 18.70 19.13
CA PRO A 106 -12.13 17.62 18.60
C PRO A 106 -11.62 17.95 17.19
N TYR A 107 -10.35 17.64 16.93
CA TYR A 107 -9.66 17.78 15.66
C TYR A 107 -9.05 16.44 15.28
N GLN A 108 -9.25 15.99 14.05
CA GLN A 108 -8.55 14.81 13.53
C GLN A 108 -7.11 15.19 13.18
N TRP A 109 -6.15 14.32 13.50
CA TRP A 109 -4.76 14.49 13.10
C TRP A 109 -4.63 14.28 11.60
N THR A 110 -4.67 15.38 10.85
CA THR A 110 -4.47 15.42 9.41
C THR A 110 -3.31 16.36 9.07
N LYS A 111 -2.83 16.34 7.82
CA LYS A 111 -1.79 17.26 7.35
C LYS A 111 -2.18 18.74 7.54
N THR A 112 -3.49 19.04 7.62
CA THR A 112 -4.06 20.40 7.69
C THR A 112 -4.69 20.71 9.05
N LEU A 113 -4.04 20.31 10.15
CA LEU A 113 -4.38 20.84 11.47
C LEU A 113 -4.32 22.39 11.44
N PRO A 114 -5.28 23.12 12.03
CA PRO A 114 -5.18 24.57 12.14
C PRO A 114 -3.91 24.99 12.88
N ASP A 115 -3.27 26.06 12.44
CA ASP A 115 -1.96 26.48 12.96
C ASP A 115 -2.01 26.85 14.44
N GLU A 116 -3.12 27.41 14.92
CA GLU A 116 -3.36 27.68 16.35
C GLU A 116 -3.35 26.39 17.20
N VAL A 117 -3.90 25.29 16.68
CA VAL A 117 -3.94 23.99 17.37
C VAL A 117 -2.56 23.32 17.29
N ARG A 118 -1.93 23.36 16.12
CA ARG A 118 -0.60 22.76 15.89
C ARG A 118 0.46 23.49 16.73
N GLY A 119 0.45 24.83 16.72
CA GLY A 119 1.39 25.67 17.46
C GLY A 119 1.33 25.39 18.97
N ALA A 120 0.14 25.48 19.57
CA ALA A 120 -0.02 25.22 21.00
C ALA A 120 0.38 23.79 21.42
N LEU A 121 0.08 22.80 20.56
CA LEU A 121 0.46 21.42 20.81
C LEU A 121 1.99 21.21 20.70
N PHE A 122 2.62 21.76 19.67
CA PHE A 122 4.06 21.62 19.43
C PHE A 122 4.89 22.38 20.46
N GLU A 123 4.42 23.55 20.88
CA GLU A 123 5.04 24.31 21.96
C GLU A 123 5.00 23.53 23.27
N ALA A 124 3.83 23.00 23.67
CA ALA A 124 3.73 22.16 24.87
C ALA A 124 4.65 20.93 24.78
N PHE A 125 4.69 20.27 23.61
CA PHE A 125 5.53 19.10 23.40
C PHE A 125 7.04 19.42 23.49
N THR A 126 7.49 20.47 22.82
CA THR A 126 8.91 20.86 22.79
C THR A 126 9.38 21.51 24.09
N ALA A 127 8.47 22.14 24.85
CA ALA A 127 8.73 22.64 26.20
C ALA A 127 8.81 21.52 27.27
N GLY A 128 8.54 20.25 26.89
CA GLY A 128 8.54 19.12 27.82
C GLY A 128 7.32 19.08 28.75
N GLU A 129 6.20 19.70 28.34
CA GLU A 129 4.94 19.65 29.07
C GLU A 129 4.10 18.42 28.67
N SER A 130 3.19 18.01 29.56
CA SER A 130 2.26 16.92 29.26
C SER A 130 1.30 17.29 28.14
N VAL A 131 1.31 16.52 27.04
CA VAL A 131 0.35 16.67 25.94
C VAL A 131 -0.96 15.92 26.18
N LYS A 132 -1.11 15.23 27.33
CA LYS A 132 -2.31 14.46 27.68
C LYS A 132 -3.60 15.27 27.58
N ARG A 133 -3.57 16.55 27.93
CA ARG A 133 -4.71 17.48 27.82
C ARG A 133 -5.21 17.67 26.39
N PHE A 134 -4.35 17.44 25.41
CA PHE A 134 -4.68 17.54 23.99
C PHE A 134 -5.18 16.22 23.42
N ILE A 135 -5.01 15.08 24.09
CA ILE A 135 -5.40 13.77 23.54
C ILE A 135 -6.87 13.49 23.86
N ALA A 136 -7.70 13.32 22.83
CA ALA A 136 -9.14 13.13 23.03
C ALA A 136 -9.50 11.78 23.68
N MET A 137 -8.68 10.75 23.47
CA MET A 137 -8.87 9.42 24.06
C MET A 137 -7.59 8.92 24.73
N PRO A 138 -7.24 9.43 25.94
CA PRO A 138 -6.01 9.06 26.64
C PRO A 138 -5.93 7.59 27.07
N LYS A 139 -7.05 6.84 26.99
CA LYS A 139 -7.10 5.42 27.33
C LYS A 139 -6.84 4.50 26.13
N ASP A 140 -6.85 5.04 24.91
CA ASP A 140 -6.54 4.29 23.69
C ASP A 140 -5.02 4.31 23.46
N VAL A 141 -4.34 3.29 24.00
CA VAL A 141 -2.88 3.15 23.97
C VAL A 141 -2.32 3.24 22.55
N ALA A 142 -2.97 2.58 21.59
CA ALA A 142 -2.51 2.56 20.20
C ALA A 142 -2.58 3.95 19.55
N ARG A 143 -3.68 4.69 19.76
CA ARG A 143 -3.81 6.06 19.24
C ARG A 143 -2.93 7.06 19.97
N CYS A 144 -2.73 6.88 21.28
CA CYS A 144 -1.80 7.71 22.04
C CYS A 144 -0.36 7.51 21.53
N ALA A 145 0.09 6.26 21.36
CA ALA A 145 1.40 5.94 20.80
C ALA A 145 1.59 6.56 19.41
N LEU A 146 0.59 6.45 18.54
CA LEU A 146 0.61 7.05 17.20
C LEU A 146 0.63 8.59 17.24
N THR A 147 -0.01 9.21 18.24
CA THR A 147 0.03 10.67 18.44
C THR A 147 1.44 11.12 18.82
N ILE A 148 2.05 10.45 19.80
CA ILE A 148 3.40 10.76 20.27
C ILE A 148 4.43 10.53 19.18
N ALA A 149 4.38 9.39 18.46
CA ALA A 149 5.30 9.11 17.35
C ALA A 149 5.22 10.17 16.24
N ARG A 150 4.02 10.71 15.96
CA ARG A 150 3.86 11.82 15.00
C ARG A 150 4.47 13.11 15.52
N LEU A 151 4.28 13.43 16.81
CA LEU A 151 4.87 14.61 17.43
C LEU A 151 6.40 14.54 17.42
N GLU A 152 6.99 13.40 17.79
CA GLU A 152 8.45 13.21 17.74
C GLU A 152 8.99 13.40 16.32
N ARG A 153 8.28 12.86 15.32
CA ARG A 153 8.67 13.02 13.90
C ARG A 153 8.53 14.45 13.39
N GLU A 154 7.47 15.15 13.74
CA GLU A 154 7.17 16.49 13.20
C GLU A 154 7.92 17.61 13.94
N THR A 155 8.27 17.41 15.22
CA THR A 155 9.00 18.40 16.03
C THR A 155 10.49 18.09 16.18
N GLY A 156 10.91 16.84 15.98
CA GLY A 156 12.28 16.38 16.25
C GLY A 156 12.63 16.25 17.73
N ALA A 157 11.70 16.56 18.64
CA ALA A 157 11.87 16.39 20.08
C ALA A 157 11.47 14.97 20.50
N VAL A 158 12.01 14.48 21.62
CA VAL A 158 11.68 13.18 22.20
C VAL A 158 10.81 13.38 23.43
N TYR A 159 9.67 12.68 23.52
CA TYR A 159 8.77 12.82 24.65
C TYR A 159 9.36 12.15 25.89
N ALA A 160 9.30 12.82 27.05
CA ALA A 160 9.96 12.34 28.27
C ALA A 160 9.32 11.05 28.80
N GLU A 161 10.14 10.14 29.33
CA GLU A 161 9.68 8.81 29.82
C GLU A 161 8.62 8.94 30.92
N ALA A 162 8.80 9.89 31.86
CA ALA A 162 7.83 10.16 32.91
C ALA A 162 6.45 10.60 32.35
N LEU A 163 6.42 11.27 31.20
CA LEU A 163 5.17 11.69 30.55
C LEU A 163 4.55 10.57 29.71
N LEU A 164 5.34 9.59 29.25
CA LEU A 164 4.82 8.37 28.62
C LEU A 164 4.03 7.53 29.62
N GLU A 165 4.53 7.42 30.85
CA GLU A 165 3.84 6.72 31.95
C GLU A 165 2.47 7.33 32.26
N GLU A 166 2.32 8.66 32.15
CA GLU A 166 1.03 9.34 32.33
C GLU A 166 -0.04 8.90 31.32
N LEU A 167 0.39 8.43 30.14
CA LEU A 167 -0.45 7.92 29.05
C LEU A 167 -0.49 6.39 29.01
N ALA A 168 0.08 5.71 30.01
CA ALA A 168 0.26 4.26 30.02
C ALA A 168 1.00 3.73 28.76
N LEU A 169 1.97 4.51 28.28
CA LEU A 169 2.81 4.18 27.13
C LEU A 169 4.21 3.76 27.61
N SER A 170 4.91 3.04 26.74
CA SER A 170 6.33 2.71 26.91
C SER A 170 7.07 3.02 25.61
N ARG A 171 8.38 3.27 25.69
CA ARG A 171 9.22 3.58 24.52
C ARG A 171 9.04 2.59 23.34
N PRO A 172 9.00 1.26 23.55
CA PRO A 172 8.82 0.32 22.45
C PRO A 172 7.51 0.50 21.67
N LEU A 173 6.43 0.97 22.32
CA LEU A 173 5.16 1.25 21.65
C LEU A 173 5.26 2.47 20.73
N ILE A 174 6.08 3.47 21.10
CA ILE A 174 6.32 4.65 20.26
C ILE A 174 7.15 4.27 19.05
N ASP A 175 8.19 3.45 19.26
CA ASP A 175 9.07 2.98 18.19
C ASP A 175 8.29 2.15 17.15
N ASP A 176 7.45 1.21 17.60
CA ASP A 176 6.56 0.43 16.73
C ASP A 176 5.58 1.32 15.94
N ALA A 177 4.98 2.32 16.61
CA ALA A 177 4.10 3.28 15.96
C ALA A 177 4.85 4.15 14.93
N SER A 178 6.10 4.53 15.20
CA SER A 178 6.95 5.31 14.30
C SER A 178 7.30 4.54 13.02
N ASN A 179 7.62 3.25 13.16
CA ASN A 179 7.88 2.36 12.01
C ASN A 179 6.63 2.20 11.12
N LYS A 180 5.42 2.27 11.69
CA LYS A 180 4.16 2.23 10.93
C LYS A 180 3.85 3.54 10.21
N LEU A 181 4.48 4.65 10.58
CA LEU A 181 4.30 5.96 9.93
C LEU A 181 5.16 6.16 8.67
N THR A 182 6.14 5.29 8.45
CA THR A 182 7.08 5.31 7.31
C THR A 182 6.61 4.45 6.13
N ALA A 183 5.55 3.66 6.30
CA ALA A 183 4.82 2.95 5.25
C ALA A 183 3.65 3.79 4.70
#